data_AF-A0A0G0ERS5-F1
#
_entry.id   AF-A0A0G0ERS5-F1
#
_cell.length_a   1.000
_cell.length_b   1.000
_cell.length_c   1.000
_cell.angle_alpha   90.00
_cell.angle_beta   90.00
_cell.angle_gamma   90.00
#
_symmetry.space_group_name_H-M   'P 1'
#
loop_
_entity.id
_entity.type
_entity.pdbx_description
1 polymer ?
#
loop_
_entity_poly.entity_id
_entity_poly.type
_entity_poly.pdbx_seq_one_letter_code
_entity_poly.pdbx_strand_id
1 'polypeptide(L)'
;MAKELTKDIWYDINRLLSFKALISVVVGMRGGGKTYGAKKRCIIDFKEKGQQFVWLRRYDSELFEAKKTFFNAIRNDPDLNRKYPDMKLHIIGNKVYIDDEVAGYFIALTLAHKFKSSDFPLVVNIVYDEFIPDDSSRLGYLRSEVTALYNLIETIQRQRDTTRVIMIANAISFGNPYFIAWRVKPFRQEFLHLKSMSIVIQMYYNEAFANYKQDTRFGKLTAGTEYSQFAIMNKFADDNDVFIGNRTEYAKYRCTVKYEGETYGFWIDFNEGLIFASSKVDPSCPHSYTLSQKDHDINYLLVKNVKGTYVNEIVEGYKLGILRFESIMIKSRVLEMLTLFIR
;
A
#
# COMPACT_ATOMS: atom_id res chain seq x y z
N MET A 1 24.63 28.20 8.38
CA MET A 1 24.38 28.35 6.94
C MET A 1 23.66 27.11 6.46
N ALA A 2 22.45 27.22 5.90
CA ALA A 2 21.79 26.07 5.29
C ALA A 2 22.60 25.71 4.03
N LYS A 3 23.14 24.48 3.96
CA LYS A 3 23.70 23.95 2.71
C LYS A 3 22.60 24.06 1.65
N GLU A 4 22.90 24.74 0.54
CA GLU A 4 22.01 24.77 -0.60
C GLU A 4 21.79 23.34 -1.07
N LEU A 5 20.54 22.90 -1.00
CA LEU A 5 20.13 21.56 -1.36
C LEU A 5 20.13 21.46 -2.89
N THR A 6 20.98 20.59 -3.45
CA THR A 6 21.04 20.38 -4.90
C THR A 6 19.74 19.77 -5.42
N LYS A 7 19.40 19.99 -6.71
CA LYS A 7 18.17 19.43 -7.33
C LYS A 7 18.08 17.90 -7.22
N ASP A 8 19.24 17.22 -7.12
CA ASP A 8 19.36 15.75 -7.12
C ASP A 8 18.88 15.07 -5.83
N ILE A 9 18.53 15.82 -4.79
CA ILE A 9 18.01 15.24 -3.54
C ILE A 9 16.52 14.91 -3.61
N TRP A 10 15.78 15.56 -4.52
CA TRP A 10 14.32 15.48 -4.57
C TRP A 10 13.87 14.38 -5.52
N TYR A 11 12.70 13.80 -5.24
CA TYR A 11 12.13 12.73 -6.03
C TYR A 11 11.85 13.14 -7.48
N ASP A 12 12.43 12.42 -8.43
CA ASP A 12 12.09 12.51 -9.85
C ASP A 12 11.11 11.40 -10.27
N ILE A 13 9.84 11.80 -10.43
CA ILE A 13 8.76 10.92 -10.87
C ILE A 13 8.94 10.40 -12.30
N ASN A 14 9.74 11.08 -13.14
CA ASN A 14 9.92 10.66 -14.53
C ASN A 14 10.68 9.34 -14.62
N ARG A 15 11.57 9.04 -13.67
CA ARG A 15 12.25 7.73 -13.58
C ARG A 15 11.23 6.61 -13.45
N LEU A 16 10.25 6.75 -12.56
CA LEU A 16 9.15 5.80 -12.41
C LEU A 16 8.28 5.71 -13.67
N LEU A 17 7.89 6.85 -14.23
CA LEU A 17 6.99 6.90 -15.39
C LEU A 17 7.64 6.46 -16.70
N SER A 18 8.98 6.40 -16.77
CA SER A 18 9.72 5.96 -17.96
C SER A 18 9.43 4.50 -18.35
N PHE A 19 8.98 3.69 -17.39
CA PHE A 19 8.60 2.29 -17.61
C PHE A 19 7.29 2.12 -18.39
N LYS A 20 6.48 3.20 -18.52
CA LYS A 20 5.20 3.21 -19.25
C LYS A 20 4.23 2.11 -18.80
N ALA A 21 4.26 1.77 -17.51
CA ALA A 21 3.37 0.80 -16.89
C ALA A 21 1.97 1.42 -16.65
N LEU A 22 0.93 0.58 -16.67
CA LEU A 22 -0.43 0.96 -16.29
C LEU A 22 -0.47 1.38 -14.82
N ILE A 23 0.18 0.62 -13.94
CA ILE A 23 0.30 0.94 -12.52
C ILE A 23 1.76 1.16 -12.15
N SER A 24 2.04 2.34 -11.62
CA SER A 24 3.34 2.73 -11.09
C SER A 24 3.23 2.97 -9.60
N VAL A 25 3.97 2.22 -8.81
CA VAL A 25 3.96 2.32 -7.35
C VAL A 25 5.29 2.91 -6.89
N VAL A 26 5.25 3.86 -5.97
CA VAL A 26 6.43 4.34 -5.25
C VAL A 26 6.19 4.28 -3.75
N VAL A 27 7.04 3.53 -3.06
CA VAL A 27 7.06 3.38 -1.61
C VAL A 27 8.41 3.84 -1.05
N GLY A 28 8.48 4.17 0.24
CA GLY A 28 9.73 4.55 0.92
C GLY A 28 9.77 5.99 1.40
N MET A 29 10.98 6.51 1.65
CA MET A 29 11.27 7.69 2.48
C MET A 29 10.21 8.81 2.48
N ARG A 30 9.70 9.13 3.68
CA ARG A 30 8.80 10.28 3.90
C ARG A 30 9.51 11.59 3.61
N GLY A 31 8.82 12.55 2.99
CA GLY A 31 9.34 13.90 2.78
C GLY A 31 10.31 14.07 1.61
N GLY A 32 10.68 13.00 0.88
CA GLY A 32 11.52 13.12 -0.31
C GLY A 32 10.84 13.72 -1.55
N GLY A 33 9.60 14.21 -1.42
CA GLY A 33 8.91 14.92 -2.50
C GLY A 33 8.05 14.07 -3.44
N LYS A 34 7.73 12.81 -3.09
CA LYS A 34 6.91 11.92 -3.94
C LYS A 34 5.55 12.51 -4.33
N THR A 35 4.74 12.86 -3.33
CA THR A 35 3.43 13.49 -3.50
C THR A 35 3.53 14.82 -4.25
N TYR A 36 4.58 15.60 -3.98
CA TYR A 36 4.86 16.85 -4.67
C TYR A 36 5.16 16.63 -6.16
N GLY A 37 6.03 15.67 -6.48
CA GLY A 37 6.37 15.30 -7.86
C GLY A 37 5.15 14.86 -8.65
N ALA A 38 4.23 14.10 -8.03
CA ALA A 38 2.97 13.70 -8.67
C ALA A 38 2.04 14.89 -8.94
N LYS A 39 1.90 15.83 -7.99
CA LYS A 39 1.13 17.07 -8.20
C LYS A 39 1.72 17.90 -9.34
N LYS A 40 3.04 18.15 -9.31
CA LYS A 40 3.75 18.90 -10.35
C LYS A 40 3.57 18.24 -11.72
N ARG A 41 3.67 16.91 -11.79
CA ARG A 41 3.45 16.15 -13.02
C ARG A 41 2.04 16.34 -13.58
N CYS A 42 1.01 16.24 -12.74
CA CYS A 42 -0.37 16.42 -13.18
C CYS A 42 -0.63 17.83 -13.72
N ILE A 43 -0.07 18.85 -13.07
CA ILE A 43 -0.19 20.25 -13.52
C ILE A 43 0.50 20.45 -14.87
N ILE A 44 1.71 19.91 -15.03
CA ILE A 44 2.45 19.98 -16.30
C ILE A 44 1.70 19.26 -17.41
N ASP A 45 1.24 18.03 -17.18
CA ASP A 45 0.48 17.26 -18.18
C ASP A 45 -0.83 17.98 -18.56
N PHE A 46 -1.51 18.66 -17.62
CA PHE A 46 -2.67 19.49 -17.93
C PHE A 46 -2.30 20.70 -18.78
N LYS A 47 -1.32 21.51 -18.34
CA LYS A 47 -0.91 22.73 -19.04
C LYS A 47 -0.36 22.49 -20.44
N GLU A 48 0.32 21.36 -20.65
CA GLU A 48 0.95 21.05 -21.94
C GLU A 48 0.05 20.26 -22.89
N LYS A 49 -0.88 19.45 -22.38
CA LYS A 49 -1.61 18.45 -23.18
C LYS A 49 -3.11 18.41 -22.91
N GLY A 50 -3.63 19.25 -22.00
CA GLY A 50 -5.02 19.18 -21.55
C GLY A 50 -5.37 17.90 -20.79
N GLN A 51 -4.37 17.15 -20.33
CA GLN A 51 -4.59 15.87 -19.65
C GLN A 51 -5.04 16.12 -18.21
N GLN A 52 -6.25 15.67 -17.90
CA GLN A 52 -6.81 15.78 -16.56
C GLN A 52 -6.28 14.67 -15.63
N PHE A 53 -6.47 14.88 -14.33
CA PHE A 53 -6.11 13.90 -13.32
C PHE A 53 -7.21 13.61 -12.31
N VAL A 54 -7.13 12.45 -11.67
CA VAL A 54 -7.89 12.09 -10.47
C VAL A 54 -6.91 11.99 -9.31
N TRP A 55 -7.19 12.71 -8.23
CA TRP A 55 -6.51 12.56 -6.96
C TRP A 55 -7.35 11.71 -6.03
N LEU A 56 -6.88 10.48 -5.80
CA LEU A 56 -7.56 9.45 -5.06
C LEU A 56 -7.01 9.35 -3.64
N ARG A 57 -7.93 9.28 -2.68
CA ARG A 57 -7.66 8.83 -1.29
C ARG A 57 -8.64 7.73 -0.94
N ARG A 58 -8.39 7.02 0.15
CA ARG A 58 -9.24 5.89 0.55
C ARG A 58 -10.60 6.40 1.04
N TYR A 59 -10.57 7.30 2.02
CA TYR A 59 -11.77 7.83 2.68
C TYR A 59 -12.03 9.29 2.33
N ASP A 60 -13.29 9.72 2.39
CA ASP A 60 -13.70 11.11 2.12
C ASP A 60 -13.15 12.09 3.17
N SER A 61 -13.00 11.64 4.42
CA SER A 61 -12.34 12.42 5.49
C SER A 61 -10.88 12.75 5.16
N GLU A 62 -10.14 11.81 4.56
CA GLU A 62 -8.77 12.04 4.12
C GLU A 62 -8.69 13.04 2.96
N LEU A 63 -9.65 13.01 2.04
CA LEU A 63 -9.74 14.00 0.96
C LEU A 63 -10.01 15.39 1.48
N PHE A 64 -10.88 15.52 2.47
CA PHE A 64 -11.22 16.82 3.03
C PHE A 64 -9.97 17.55 3.55
N GLU A 65 -9.09 16.84 4.26
CA GLU A 65 -7.82 17.40 4.71
C GLU A 65 -6.82 17.62 3.56
N ALA A 66 -6.73 16.68 2.61
CA ALA A 66 -5.84 16.80 1.45
C ALA A 66 -6.17 18.03 0.56
N LYS A 67 -7.45 18.37 0.42
CA LYS A 67 -7.93 19.53 -0.38
C LYS A 67 -7.44 20.85 0.18
N LYS A 68 -7.53 21.05 1.51
CA LYS A 68 -7.19 22.33 2.18
C LYS A 68 -5.77 22.79 1.87
N THR A 69 -4.84 21.84 1.73
CA THR A 69 -3.41 22.12 1.57
C THR A 69 -2.88 21.70 0.20
N PHE A 70 -3.76 21.31 -0.72
CA PHE A 70 -3.38 20.66 -1.97
C PHE A 70 -2.34 21.47 -2.77
N PHE A 71 -2.57 22.77 -2.90
CA PHE A 71 -1.75 23.69 -3.69
C PHE A 71 -0.65 24.41 -2.89
N ASN A 72 -0.54 24.23 -1.58
CA ASN A 72 0.38 25.02 -0.75
C ASN A 72 1.84 24.88 -1.20
N ALA A 73 2.27 23.66 -1.51
CA ALA A 73 3.62 23.41 -2.01
C ALA A 73 3.81 23.87 -3.47
N ILE A 74 2.74 23.83 -4.27
CA ILE A 74 2.79 24.12 -5.72
C ILE A 74 2.86 25.62 -6.00
N ARG A 75 2.14 26.44 -5.23
CA ARG A 75 2.10 27.91 -5.42
C ARG A 75 3.47 28.57 -5.35
N ASN A 76 4.41 27.93 -4.66
CA ASN A 76 5.78 28.42 -4.50
C ASN A 76 6.80 27.60 -5.31
N ASP A 77 6.37 26.73 -6.24
CA ASP A 77 7.30 25.98 -7.08
C ASP A 77 8.00 26.94 -8.07
N PRO A 78 9.33 27.09 -8.01
CA PRO A 78 10.05 28.06 -8.83
C PRO A 78 10.08 27.69 -10.31
N ASP A 79 10.02 26.41 -10.68
CA ASP A 79 10.02 26.00 -12.09
C ASP A 79 8.63 26.23 -12.70
N LEU A 80 7.54 25.92 -11.98
CA LEU A 80 6.17 26.18 -12.42
C LEU A 80 5.91 27.67 -12.51
N ASN A 81 6.32 28.46 -11.51
CA ASN A 81 6.12 29.91 -11.53
C ASN A 81 6.94 30.58 -12.64
N ARG A 82 8.13 30.06 -12.97
CA ARG A 82 8.90 30.54 -14.13
C ARG A 82 8.22 30.20 -15.45
N LYS A 83 7.66 28.99 -15.58
CA LYS A 83 7.05 28.50 -16.82
C LYS A 83 5.63 29.04 -17.05
N TYR A 84 4.89 29.25 -15.97
CA TYR A 84 3.48 29.64 -15.96
C TYR A 84 3.24 30.74 -14.89
N PRO A 85 3.77 31.96 -15.08
CA PRO A 85 3.74 33.01 -14.06
C PRO A 85 2.33 33.45 -13.65
N ASP A 86 1.37 33.42 -14.58
CA ASP A 86 -0.01 33.87 -14.35
C ASP A 86 -0.99 32.73 -14.02
N MET A 87 -0.47 31.54 -13.70
CA MET A 87 -1.29 30.35 -13.46
C MET A 87 -2.21 30.52 -12.25
N LYS A 88 -3.51 30.36 -12.47
CA LYS A 88 -4.53 30.40 -11.41
C LYS A 88 -4.86 29.00 -10.92
N LEU A 89 -4.73 28.78 -9.61
CA LEU A 89 -5.00 27.48 -8.98
C LEU A 89 -6.08 27.59 -7.90
N HIS A 90 -7.20 26.91 -8.11
CA HIS A 90 -8.29 26.88 -7.12
C HIS A 90 -9.08 25.56 -7.14
N ILE A 91 -9.85 25.33 -6.07
CA ILE A 91 -10.64 24.11 -5.87
C ILE A 91 -12.09 24.54 -5.63
N ILE A 92 -13.04 23.94 -6.37
CA ILE A 92 -14.47 24.12 -6.14
C ILE A 92 -15.10 22.74 -5.94
N GLY A 93 -15.58 22.47 -4.73
CA GLY A 93 -16.09 21.15 -4.34
C GLY A 93 -15.04 20.06 -4.49
N ASN A 94 -15.29 19.11 -5.39
CA ASN A 94 -14.39 17.99 -5.70
C ASN A 94 -13.59 18.19 -6.99
N LYS A 95 -13.61 19.39 -7.58
CA LYS A 95 -12.89 19.69 -8.83
C LYS A 95 -11.73 20.62 -8.57
N VAL A 96 -10.63 20.34 -9.26
CA VAL A 96 -9.43 21.16 -9.32
C VAL A 96 -9.48 21.98 -10.59
N TYR A 97 -9.25 23.28 -10.47
CA TYR A 97 -9.23 24.21 -11.60
C TYR A 97 -7.84 24.80 -11.79
N ILE A 98 -7.41 24.85 -13.04
CA ILE A 98 -6.20 25.53 -13.48
C ILE A 98 -6.63 26.47 -14.61
N ASP A 99 -6.43 27.77 -14.42
CA ASP A 99 -6.86 28.82 -15.37
C ASP A 99 -8.35 28.71 -15.73
N ASP A 100 -9.18 28.51 -14.70
CA ASP A 100 -10.64 28.42 -14.79
C ASP A 100 -11.18 27.19 -15.57
N GLU A 101 -10.30 26.32 -16.03
CA GLU A 101 -10.64 25.02 -16.64
C GLU A 101 -10.51 23.87 -15.64
N VAL A 102 -11.38 22.87 -15.76
CA VAL A 102 -11.32 21.67 -14.91
C VAL A 102 -10.07 20.87 -15.27
N ALA A 103 -9.12 20.82 -14.34
CA ALA A 103 -7.86 20.10 -14.49
C ALA A 103 -7.86 18.74 -13.78
N GLY A 104 -8.69 18.58 -12.75
CA GLY A 104 -8.75 17.29 -12.06
C GLY A 104 -9.89 17.14 -11.08
N TYR A 105 -9.96 15.96 -10.49
CA TYR A 105 -11.05 15.54 -9.60
C TYR A 105 -10.50 14.90 -8.34
N PHE A 106 -11.10 15.20 -7.20
CA PHE A 106 -10.91 14.49 -5.95
C PHE A 106 -11.94 13.37 -5.83
N ILE A 107 -11.47 12.13 -5.69
CA ILE A 107 -12.34 10.94 -5.55
C ILE A 107 -11.93 10.17 -4.31
N ALA A 108 -12.92 9.74 -3.52
CA ALA A 108 -12.71 8.81 -2.42
C ALA A 108 -12.99 7.41 -2.94
N LEU A 109 -12.10 6.45 -2.64
CA LEU A 109 -12.28 5.08 -3.10
C LEU A 109 -13.56 4.46 -2.50
N THR A 110 -13.93 4.82 -1.27
CA THR A 110 -15.22 4.45 -0.66
C THR A 110 -16.44 4.89 -1.47
N LEU A 111 -16.32 5.97 -2.23
CA LEU A 111 -17.38 6.57 -3.04
C LEU A 111 -17.24 6.25 -4.53
N ALA A 112 -16.24 5.46 -4.94
CA ALA A 112 -15.95 5.15 -6.34
C ALA A 112 -17.16 4.59 -7.11
N HIS A 113 -18.01 3.81 -6.44
CA HIS A 113 -19.23 3.24 -7.03
C HIS A 113 -20.22 4.30 -7.55
N LYS A 114 -20.22 5.52 -7.00
CA LYS A 114 -21.10 6.61 -7.42
C LYS A 114 -20.69 7.25 -8.76
N PHE A 115 -19.46 7.02 -9.20
CA PHE A 115 -18.91 7.65 -10.39
C PHE A 115 -19.09 6.84 -11.68
N LYS A 116 -19.75 5.67 -11.62
CA LYS A 116 -20.03 4.82 -12.78
C LYS A 116 -20.82 5.51 -13.90
N SER A 117 -21.65 6.49 -13.55
CA SER A 117 -22.43 7.29 -14.50
C SER A 117 -21.75 8.61 -14.90
N SER A 118 -20.56 8.89 -14.37
CA SER A 118 -19.81 10.10 -14.67
C SER A 118 -18.87 9.87 -15.85
N ASP A 119 -18.56 10.95 -16.60
CA ASP A 119 -17.59 10.91 -17.69
C ASP A 119 -16.29 11.62 -17.30
N PHE A 120 -15.17 11.02 -17.68
CA PHE A 120 -13.82 11.47 -17.39
C PHE A 120 -12.94 11.41 -18.66
N PRO A 121 -13.37 12.03 -19.78
CA PRO A 121 -12.83 11.74 -21.11
C PRO A 121 -11.37 12.17 -21.28
N LEU A 122 -10.90 13.13 -20.48
CA LEU A 122 -9.54 13.66 -20.54
C LEU A 122 -8.66 13.17 -19.38
N VAL A 123 -9.18 12.32 -18.48
CA VAL A 123 -8.39 11.82 -17.36
C VAL A 123 -7.39 10.79 -17.86
N VAL A 124 -6.11 11.08 -17.60
CA VAL A 124 -4.95 10.23 -17.93
C VAL A 124 -4.23 9.80 -16.66
N ASN A 125 -4.09 10.70 -15.68
CA ASN A 125 -3.36 10.41 -14.44
C ASN A 125 -4.34 10.10 -13.30
N ILE A 126 -4.28 8.91 -12.71
CA ILE A 126 -4.92 8.62 -11.42
C ILE A 126 -3.82 8.55 -10.36
N VAL A 127 -3.81 9.46 -9.39
CA VAL A 127 -2.82 9.46 -8.31
C VAL A 127 -3.49 8.98 -7.03
N TYR A 128 -3.11 7.79 -6.56
CA TYR A 128 -3.52 7.26 -5.26
C TYR A 128 -2.46 7.58 -4.21
N ASP A 129 -2.67 8.69 -3.50
CA ASP A 129 -1.76 9.16 -2.47
C ASP A 129 -2.04 8.49 -1.12
N GLU A 130 -0.98 8.07 -0.43
CA GLU A 130 -1.01 7.32 0.83
C GLU A 130 -1.87 6.03 0.75
N PHE A 131 -1.63 5.21 -0.28
CA PHE A 131 -2.37 3.95 -0.46
C PHE A 131 -2.03 2.89 0.59
N ILE A 132 -0.95 3.01 1.35
CA ILE A 132 -0.70 2.20 2.56
C ILE A 132 -1.09 3.07 3.75
N PRO A 133 -2.09 2.68 4.56
CA PRO A 133 -2.46 3.44 5.74
C PRO A 133 -1.29 3.46 6.73
N ASP A 134 -1.20 4.54 7.48
CA ASP A 134 -0.31 4.61 8.64
C ASP A 134 -0.86 3.68 9.73
N ASP A 135 0.00 2.90 10.38
CA ASP A 135 -0.38 1.97 11.46
C ASP A 135 -1.06 2.68 12.64
N SER A 136 -0.83 3.99 12.79
CA SER A 136 -1.49 4.83 13.79
C SER A 136 -2.94 5.22 13.43
N SER A 137 -3.36 5.00 12.17
CA SER A 137 -4.71 5.31 11.73
C SER A 137 -5.69 4.21 12.16
N ARG A 138 -6.81 4.59 12.78
CA ARG A 138 -7.91 3.66 13.09
C ARG A 138 -8.65 3.14 11.85
N LEU A 139 -8.29 3.63 10.67
CA LEU A 139 -8.97 3.38 9.40
C LEU A 139 -8.07 2.54 8.50
N GLY A 140 -8.32 1.23 8.46
CA GLY A 140 -7.58 0.28 7.63
C GLY A 140 -8.00 0.28 6.16
N TYR A 141 -7.60 -0.78 5.45
CA TYR A 141 -8.02 -1.04 4.08
C TYR A 141 -9.54 -1.27 3.97
N LEU A 142 -10.11 -0.93 2.82
CA LEU A 142 -11.47 -1.27 2.45
C LEU A 142 -11.59 -2.78 2.16
N ARG A 143 -12.77 -3.34 2.40
CA ARG A 143 -13.09 -4.68 1.91
C ARG A 143 -12.98 -4.72 0.39
N SER A 144 -12.18 -5.64 -0.14
CA SER A 144 -11.94 -5.78 -1.59
C SER A 144 -11.42 -4.48 -2.25
N GLU A 145 -10.55 -3.73 -1.57
CA GLU A 145 -10.01 -2.44 -2.03
C GLU A 145 -9.36 -2.51 -3.42
N VAL A 146 -8.64 -3.60 -3.71
CA VAL A 146 -8.01 -3.84 -5.01
C VAL A 146 -9.05 -3.87 -6.12
N THR A 147 -10.16 -4.57 -5.91
CA THR A 147 -11.29 -4.64 -6.86
C THR A 147 -11.96 -3.28 -7.01
N ALA A 148 -12.12 -2.52 -5.91
CA ALA A 148 -12.66 -1.16 -5.98
C ALA A 148 -11.78 -0.23 -6.83
N LEU A 149 -10.45 -0.33 -6.71
CA LEU A 149 -9.51 0.42 -7.54
C LEU A 149 -9.63 0.02 -9.02
N TYR A 150 -9.68 -1.26 -9.33
CA TYR A 150 -9.82 -1.74 -10.72
C TYR A 150 -11.12 -1.25 -11.37
N ASN A 151 -12.24 -1.32 -10.65
CA ASN A 151 -13.52 -0.80 -11.13
C ASN A 151 -13.47 0.71 -11.41
N LEU A 152 -12.72 1.48 -10.59
CA LEU A 152 -12.54 2.91 -10.81
C LEU A 152 -11.67 3.18 -12.05
N ILE A 153 -10.57 2.44 -12.23
CA ILE A 153 -9.72 2.53 -13.42
C ILE A 153 -10.56 2.24 -14.67
N GLU A 154 -11.34 1.17 -14.67
CA GLU A 154 -12.22 0.78 -15.78
C GLU A 154 -13.25 1.88 -16.09
N THR A 155 -13.88 2.44 -15.06
CA THR A 155 -14.86 3.54 -15.20
C THR A 155 -14.25 4.77 -15.87
N ILE A 156 -12.99 5.11 -15.53
CA ILE A 156 -12.29 6.28 -16.05
C ILE A 156 -11.75 6.04 -17.45
N GLN A 157 -11.05 4.93 -17.67
CA GLN A 157 -10.36 4.68 -18.94
C GLN A 157 -11.34 4.27 -20.04
N ARG A 158 -12.43 3.58 -19.68
CA ARG A 158 -13.38 2.98 -20.62
C ARG A 158 -12.64 2.19 -21.72
N GLN A 159 -12.71 2.63 -22.96
CA GLN A 159 -12.04 1.99 -24.12
C GLN A 159 -10.74 2.71 -24.56
N ARG A 160 -10.33 3.79 -23.88
CA ARG A 160 -9.22 4.66 -24.36
C ARG A 160 -7.84 4.04 -24.16
N ASP A 161 -7.66 3.19 -23.15
CA ASP A 161 -6.37 2.58 -22.76
C ASP A 161 -5.20 3.59 -22.63
N THR A 162 -5.53 4.84 -22.24
CA THR A 162 -4.53 5.92 -22.07
C THR A 162 -4.24 6.23 -20.61
N THR A 163 -4.99 5.65 -19.68
CA THR A 163 -4.94 5.98 -18.27
C THR A 163 -3.77 5.26 -17.59
N ARG A 164 -3.12 5.92 -16.63
CA ARG A 164 -2.12 5.32 -15.74
C ARG A 164 -2.41 5.66 -14.29
N VAL A 165 -1.99 4.78 -13.40
CA VAL A 165 -2.16 4.90 -11.96
C VAL A 165 -0.81 5.09 -11.29
N ILE A 166 -0.71 6.09 -10.43
CA ILE A 166 0.48 6.39 -9.64
C ILE A 166 0.10 6.20 -8.17
N MET A 167 0.60 5.14 -7.54
CA MET A 167 0.33 4.82 -6.14
C MET A 167 1.51 5.23 -5.28
N ILE A 168 1.27 6.02 -4.24
CA ILE A 168 2.31 6.63 -3.42
C ILE A 168 2.11 6.20 -1.96
N ALA A 169 3.16 5.69 -1.32
CA ALA A 169 3.15 5.49 0.13
C ALA A 169 4.49 5.87 0.76
N ASN A 170 4.45 6.25 2.05
CA ASN A 170 5.66 6.52 2.83
C ASN A 170 6.19 5.27 3.52
N ALA A 171 5.29 4.37 3.94
CA ALA A 171 5.64 3.08 4.51
C ALA A 171 5.93 2.07 3.39
N ILE A 172 6.83 1.13 3.68
CA ILE A 172 7.02 -0.09 2.89
C ILE A 172 6.39 -1.21 3.71
N SER A 173 5.30 -1.79 3.21
CA SER A 173 4.66 -2.97 3.81
C SER A 173 4.36 -3.96 2.70
N PHE A 174 5.02 -5.12 2.69
CA PHE A 174 4.77 -6.14 1.67
C PHE A 174 3.45 -6.89 1.89
N GLY A 175 2.94 -6.89 3.12
CA GLY A 175 1.64 -7.46 3.48
C GLY A 175 0.44 -6.59 3.10
N ASN A 176 0.61 -5.58 2.25
CA ASN A 176 -0.52 -4.77 1.76
C ASN A 176 -1.35 -5.56 0.72
N PRO A 177 -2.68 -5.33 0.64
CA PRO A 177 -3.56 -6.13 -0.22
C PRO A 177 -3.21 -6.06 -1.71
N TYR A 178 -2.62 -4.96 -2.18
CA TYR A 178 -2.19 -4.84 -3.57
C TYR A 178 -1.01 -5.74 -3.88
N PHE A 179 0.03 -5.69 -3.06
CA PHE A 179 1.23 -6.51 -3.26
C PHE A 179 0.91 -7.99 -3.14
N ILE A 180 0.00 -8.36 -2.23
CA ILE A 180 -0.47 -9.74 -2.14
C ILE A 180 -1.25 -10.14 -3.40
N ALA A 181 -2.19 -9.31 -3.86
CA ALA A 181 -2.96 -9.59 -5.08
C ALA A 181 -2.08 -9.73 -6.33
N TRP A 182 -0.99 -8.97 -6.40
CA TRP A 182 0.01 -9.04 -7.48
C TRP A 182 1.11 -10.06 -7.24
N ARG A 183 1.06 -10.82 -6.13
CA ARG A 183 2.06 -11.83 -5.73
C ARG A 183 3.48 -11.26 -5.66
N VAL A 184 3.59 -10.00 -5.24
CA VAL A 184 4.87 -9.32 -5.03
C VAL A 184 5.54 -9.91 -3.80
N LYS A 185 6.71 -10.52 -3.99
CA LYS A 185 7.58 -10.96 -2.90
C LYS A 185 8.48 -9.81 -2.44
N PRO A 186 8.95 -9.84 -1.17
CA PRO A 186 9.98 -8.92 -0.71
C PRO A 186 11.18 -8.83 -1.67
N PHE A 187 11.60 -7.61 -1.98
CA PHE A 187 12.73 -7.34 -2.87
C PHE A 187 13.51 -6.11 -2.39
N ARG A 188 14.78 -5.99 -2.81
CA ARG A 188 15.71 -4.94 -2.35
C ARG A 188 16.17 -3.99 -3.47
N GLN A 189 15.93 -4.34 -4.72
CA GLN A 189 16.25 -3.48 -5.86
C GLN A 189 15.42 -2.20 -5.82
N GLU A 190 15.93 -1.12 -6.42
CA GLU A 190 15.16 0.12 -6.52
C GLU A 190 13.86 -0.09 -7.31
N PHE A 191 13.89 -0.88 -8.39
CA PHE A 191 12.71 -1.14 -9.21
C PHE A 191 12.45 -2.64 -9.35
N LEU A 192 11.17 -3.01 -9.25
CA LEU A 192 10.62 -4.29 -9.69
C LEU A 192 9.61 -4.03 -10.80
N HIS A 193 9.81 -4.65 -11.98
CA HIS A 193 8.90 -4.53 -13.11
C HIS A 193 8.18 -5.86 -13.40
N LEU A 194 6.89 -5.91 -13.07
CA LEU A 194 5.99 -7.01 -13.41
C LEU A 194 5.40 -6.78 -14.80
N LYS A 195 6.20 -7.05 -15.84
CA LYS A 195 5.86 -6.75 -17.25
C LYS A 195 4.51 -7.34 -17.69
N SER A 196 4.21 -8.58 -17.29
CA SER A 196 2.96 -9.28 -17.66
C SER A 196 1.71 -8.63 -17.10
N MET A 197 1.82 -7.86 -16.01
CA MET A 197 0.72 -7.16 -15.38
C MET A 197 0.73 -5.65 -15.67
N SER A 198 1.73 -5.15 -16.40
CA SER A 198 1.96 -3.72 -16.61
C SER A 198 2.06 -2.94 -15.28
N ILE A 199 2.86 -3.47 -14.34
CA ILE A 199 3.09 -2.87 -13.02
C ILE A 199 4.58 -2.65 -12.78
N VAL A 200 4.96 -1.45 -12.33
CA VAL A 200 6.30 -1.15 -11.82
C VAL A 200 6.20 -0.69 -10.37
N ILE A 201 7.12 -1.17 -9.52
CA ILE A 201 7.19 -0.82 -8.10
C ILE A 201 8.58 -0.26 -7.84
N GLN A 202 8.65 0.95 -7.28
CA GLN A 202 9.87 1.61 -6.87
C GLN A 202 10.00 1.64 -5.34
N MET A 203 11.10 1.08 -4.84
CA MET A 203 11.60 1.26 -3.47
C MET A 203 12.43 2.54 -3.44
N TYR A 204 11.79 3.68 -3.20
CA TYR A 204 12.46 4.97 -3.24
C TYR A 204 13.30 5.21 -1.99
N TYR A 205 14.60 5.37 -2.22
CA TYR A 205 15.58 5.79 -1.23
C TYR A 205 16.54 6.80 -1.89
N ASN A 206 16.87 7.88 -1.19
CA ASN A 206 17.88 8.84 -1.61
C ASN A 206 18.82 9.09 -0.42
N GLU A 207 20.06 8.63 -0.58
CA GLU A 207 21.07 8.70 0.48
C GLU A 207 21.43 10.15 0.85
N ALA A 208 21.54 11.05 -0.13
CA ALA A 208 21.82 12.46 0.14
C ALA A 208 20.71 13.12 0.96
N PHE A 209 19.45 12.78 0.65
CA PHE A 209 18.30 13.25 1.43
C PHE A 209 18.24 12.62 2.82
N ALA A 210 18.62 11.34 2.97
CA ALA A 210 18.70 10.66 4.26
C ALA A 210 19.73 11.34 5.17
N ASN A 211 20.94 11.58 4.65
CA ASN A 211 22.02 12.26 5.36
C ASN A 211 21.62 13.69 5.75
N TYR A 212 21.01 14.44 4.82
CA TYR A 212 20.46 15.76 5.13
C TYR A 212 19.47 15.74 6.30
N LYS A 213 18.56 14.75 6.32
CA LYS A 213 17.59 14.60 7.42
C LYS A 213 18.26 14.29 8.76
N GLN A 214 19.28 13.43 8.79
CA GLN A 214 20.02 13.12 10.01
C GLN A 214 20.68 14.36 10.61
N ASP A 215 21.17 15.27 9.76
CA ASP A 215 21.84 16.50 10.20
C ASP A 215 20.88 17.56 10.79
N THR A 216 19.57 17.41 10.57
CA THR A 216 18.57 18.33 11.16
C THR A 216 18.51 18.23 12.68
N ARG A 217 18.01 19.28 13.36
CA ARG A 217 17.79 19.25 14.82
C ARG A 217 16.95 18.04 15.26
N PHE A 218 15.93 17.71 14.46
CA PHE A 218 15.04 16.58 14.74
C PHE A 218 15.70 15.24 14.41
N GLY A 219 16.51 15.16 13.35
CA GLY A 219 17.33 13.99 13.04
C GLY A 219 18.33 13.67 14.16
N LYS A 220 19.00 14.70 14.68
CA LYS A 220 19.91 14.58 15.84
C LYS A 220 19.18 14.16 17.11
N LEU A 221 17.98 14.70 17.36
CA LEU A 221 17.14 14.32 18.50
C LEU A 221 16.70 12.85 18.44
N THR A 222 16.37 12.36 17.26
CA THR A 222 15.84 10.99 17.06
C THR A 222 16.94 9.96 16.76
N ALA A 223 18.20 10.38 16.68
CA ALA A 223 19.32 9.50 16.39
C ALA A 223 19.37 8.32 17.37
N GLY A 224 19.55 7.10 16.85
CA GLY A 224 19.57 5.87 17.64
C GLY A 224 18.21 5.29 18.01
N THR A 225 17.09 5.97 17.69
CA THR A 225 15.74 5.42 17.91
C THR A 225 15.25 4.60 16.72
N GLU A 226 14.30 3.69 16.95
CA GLU A 226 13.57 2.98 15.90
C GLU A 226 12.94 3.95 14.89
N TYR A 227 12.44 5.09 15.37
CA TYR A 227 11.91 6.16 14.53
C TYR A 227 12.93 6.66 13.50
N SER A 228 14.19 6.87 13.89
CA SER A 228 15.24 7.31 12.96
C SER A 228 15.62 6.21 11.96
N GLN A 229 15.63 4.95 12.38
CA GLN A 229 15.88 3.82 11.48
C GLN A 229 14.78 3.69 10.40
N PHE A 230 13.51 3.87 10.75
CA PHE A 230 12.38 3.78 9.81
C PHE A 230 12.17 5.05 8.99
N ALA A 231 12.08 6.21 9.64
CA ALA A 231 11.66 7.45 8.98
C ALA A 231 12.80 8.16 8.22
N ILE A 232 14.06 7.87 8.56
CA ILE A 232 15.24 8.53 7.97
C ILE A 232 16.06 7.55 7.16
N MET A 233 16.43 6.40 7.71
CA MET A 233 17.29 5.44 6.99
C MET A 233 16.53 4.56 6.01
N ASN A 234 15.19 4.56 6.05
CA ASN A 234 14.36 3.62 5.29
C ASN A 234 14.87 2.16 5.42
N LYS A 235 15.63 1.88 6.49
CA LYS A 235 15.91 0.53 6.91
C LYS A 235 14.53 0.00 7.19
N PHE A 236 14.21 -1.12 6.55
CA PHE A 236 13.02 -1.86 6.85
C PHE A 236 12.84 -1.79 8.37
N ALA A 237 11.65 -1.41 8.83
CA ALA A 237 11.10 -2.12 9.96
C ALA A 237 11.37 -3.55 9.61
N ASP A 238 12.40 -4.13 10.24
CA ASP A 238 12.50 -5.57 10.35
C ASP A 238 11.07 -5.98 10.60
N ASP A 239 10.55 -6.69 9.60
CA ASP A 239 9.13 -6.84 9.35
C ASP A 239 8.65 -7.83 10.40
N ASN A 240 8.67 -7.38 11.66
CA ASN A 240 9.24 -8.08 12.81
C ASN A 240 9.42 -9.59 12.54
N ASP A 241 10.63 -10.02 12.20
CA ASP A 241 11.03 -11.44 12.18
C ASP A 241 10.75 -12.12 13.54
N VAL A 242 10.40 -11.32 14.56
CA VAL A 242 9.83 -11.70 15.87
C VAL A 242 8.75 -12.79 15.80
N PHE A 243 8.13 -13.04 14.65
CA PHE A 243 7.27 -14.21 14.45
C PHE A 243 7.55 -15.00 13.17
N ILE A 244 8.60 -14.67 12.40
CA ILE A 244 8.97 -15.46 11.23
C ILE A 244 9.88 -16.61 11.67
N GLY A 245 9.53 -17.83 11.31
CA GLY A 245 10.27 -19.00 11.74
C GLY A 245 9.87 -20.24 10.97
N ASN A 246 10.87 -21.01 10.52
CA ASN A 246 10.63 -22.33 9.97
C ASN A 246 10.18 -23.29 11.08
N ARG A 247 9.34 -24.25 10.73
CA ARG A 247 8.98 -25.34 11.63
C ARG A 247 10.24 -26.11 12.06
N THR A 248 10.21 -26.60 13.29
CA THR A 248 11.20 -27.55 13.81
C THR A 248 10.99 -28.93 13.21
N GLU A 249 11.97 -29.82 13.34
CA GLU A 249 11.87 -31.20 12.87
C GLU A 249 10.83 -32.02 13.65
N TYR A 250 10.52 -31.63 14.88
CA TYR A 250 9.58 -32.32 15.77
C TYR A 250 8.14 -31.80 15.67
N ALA A 251 7.91 -30.73 14.92
CA ALA A 251 6.58 -30.15 14.73
C ALA A 251 5.64 -31.16 14.04
N LYS A 252 4.48 -31.42 14.65
CA LYS A 252 3.45 -32.34 14.14
C LYS A 252 2.32 -31.58 13.49
N TYR A 253 1.78 -32.12 12.39
CA TYR A 253 0.65 -31.50 11.69
C TYR A 253 -0.57 -31.48 12.60
N ARG A 254 -1.22 -30.32 12.72
CA ARG A 254 -2.36 -30.14 13.62
C ARG A 254 -3.67 -29.99 12.84
N CYS A 255 -3.70 -29.08 11.87
CA CYS A 255 -4.88 -28.88 11.04
C CYS A 255 -4.59 -28.07 9.78
N THR A 256 -5.53 -28.11 8.85
CA THR A 256 -5.59 -27.25 7.66
C THR A 256 -6.69 -26.20 7.85
N VAL A 257 -6.43 -24.95 7.50
CA VAL A 257 -7.45 -23.90 7.44
C VAL A 257 -7.48 -23.29 6.04
N LYS A 258 -8.67 -23.20 5.46
CA LYS A 258 -8.93 -22.54 4.18
C LYS A 258 -9.60 -21.18 4.41
N TYR A 259 -9.01 -20.13 3.83
CA TYR A 259 -9.46 -18.75 3.96
C TYR A 259 -9.23 -17.98 2.65
N GLU A 260 -10.30 -17.38 2.11
CA GLU A 260 -10.32 -16.61 0.86
C GLU A 260 -9.65 -17.33 -0.33
N GLY A 261 -9.95 -18.62 -0.49
CA GLY A 261 -9.40 -19.46 -1.56
C GLY A 261 -7.96 -19.97 -1.35
N GLU A 262 -7.28 -19.57 -0.27
CA GLU A 262 -5.95 -20.08 0.09
C GLU A 262 -6.02 -21.07 1.27
N THR A 263 -5.09 -22.02 1.32
CA THR A 263 -5.01 -23.03 2.38
C THR A 263 -3.70 -22.94 3.14
N TYR A 264 -3.79 -22.95 4.47
CA TYR A 264 -2.65 -22.90 5.37
C TYR A 264 -2.65 -24.11 6.30
N GLY A 265 -1.48 -24.74 6.43
CA GLY A 265 -1.25 -25.82 7.38
C GLY A 265 -0.67 -25.28 8.68
N PHE A 266 -1.21 -25.76 9.79
CA PHE A 266 -0.72 -25.44 11.13
C PHE A 266 -0.05 -26.65 11.75
N TRP A 267 1.15 -26.44 12.26
CA TRP A 267 1.97 -27.44 12.92
C TRP A 267 2.20 -27.03 14.36
N ILE A 268 2.30 -28.00 15.28
CA ILE A 268 2.60 -27.74 16.69
C ILE A 268 3.84 -28.53 17.10
N ASP A 269 4.79 -27.83 17.73
CA ASP A 269 5.88 -28.46 18.45
C ASP A 269 5.61 -28.36 19.94
N PHE A 270 5.31 -29.50 20.57
CA PHE A 270 5.05 -29.57 22.01
C PHE A 270 6.32 -29.42 22.85
N ASN A 271 7.51 -29.70 22.29
CA ASN A 271 8.77 -29.58 23.00
C ASN A 271 9.14 -28.11 23.16
N GLU A 272 8.97 -27.32 22.11
CA GLU A 272 9.26 -25.88 22.12
C GLU A 272 8.04 -25.02 22.51
N GLY A 273 6.84 -25.61 22.56
CA GLY A 273 5.60 -24.90 22.85
C GLY A 273 5.21 -23.90 21.76
N LEU A 274 5.64 -24.14 20.51
CA LEU A 274 5.43 -23.25 19.37
C LEU A 274 4.40 -23.81 18.38
N ILE A 275 3.69 -22.89 17.74
CA ILE A 275 2.78 -23.20 16.62
C ILE A 275 3.37 -22.57 15.36
N PHE A 276 3.35 -23.28 14.24
CA PHE A 276 3.88 -22.81 12.96
C PHE A 276 2.79 -22.80 11.89
N ALA A 277 2.60 -21.67 11.24
CA ALA A 277 1.77 -21.52 10.05
C ALA A 277 2.61 -21.66 8.78
N SER A 278 2.19 -22.54 7.86
CA SER A 278 2.89 -22.84 6.63
C SER A 278 1.94 -22.92 5.44
N SER A 279 2.47 -22.66 4.25
CA SER A 279 1.78 -22.94 2.98
C SER A 279 1.69 -24.43 2.67
N LYS A 280 2.47 -25.27 3.36
CA LYS A 280 2.47 -26.73 3.21
C LYS A 280 1.32 -27.34 4.00
N VAL A 281 0.49 -28.09 3.30
CA VAL A 281 -0.68 -28.78 3.86
C VAL A 281 -0.48 -30.29 3.77
N ASP A 282 -1.06 -31.03 4.72
CA ASP A 282 -1.14 -32.48 4.69
C ASP A 282 -2.59 -32.88 4.32
N PRO A 283 -2.82 -33.34 3.07
CA PRO A 283 -4.16 -33.73 2.61
C PRO A 283 -4.75 -34.92 3.38
N SER A 284 -3.92 -35.70 4.07
CA SER A 284 -4.36 -36.85 4.86
C SER A 284 -4.89 -36.47 6.25
N CYS A 285 -4.71 -35.21 6.66
CA CYS A 285 -5.18 -34.74 7.95
C CYS A 285 -6.72 -34.62 7.97
N PRO A 286 -7.41 -35.31 8.90
CA PRO A 286 -8.87 -35.27 8.98
C PRO A 286 -9.40 -33.92 9.51
N HIS A 287 -8.52 -33.05 10.01
CA HIS A 287 -8.88 -31.80 10.66
C HIS A 287 -8.69 -30.62 9.71
N SER A 288 -9.70 -30.39 8.87
CA SER A 288 -9.72 -29.32 7.87
C SER A 288 -10.89 -28.36 8.12
N TYR A 289 -10.61 -27.06 8.20
CA TYR A 289 -11.58 -26.02 8.58
C TYR A 289 -11.74 -24.96 7.49
N THR A 290 -12.95 -24.41 7.31
CA THR A 290 -13.19 -23.21 6.49
C THR A 290 -13.81 -22.11 7.34
N LEU A 291 -13.47 -20.86 7.02
CA LEU A 291 -13.92 -19.69 7.78
C LEU A 291 -14.89 -18.78 7.01
N SER A 292 -15.11 -19.07 5.72
CA SER A 292 -16.10 -18.38 4.91
C SER A 292 -17.06 -19.38 4.27
N GLN A 293 -18.33 -18.99 4.07
CA GLN A 293 -19.30 -19.80 3.33
C GLN A 293 -18.88 -20.01 1.86
N LYS A 294 -18.13 -19.07 1.27
CA LYS A 294 -17.66 -19.15 -0.11
C LYS A 294 -16.56 -20.19 -0.28
N ASP A 295 -15.77 -20.42 0.77
CA ASP A 295 -14.67 -21.39 0.77
C ASP A 295 -15.09 -22.79 1.24
N HIS A 296 -16.35 -22.96 1.67
CA HIS A 296 -16.87 -24.24 2.13
C HIS A 296 -16.84 -25.25 0.98
N ASP A 297 -16.25 -26.40 1.26
CA ASP A 297 -15.95 -27.44 0.28
C ASP A 297 -16.14 -28.81 0.95
N ILE A 298 -16.24 -29.86 0.16
CA ILE A 298 -16.39 -31.24 0.64
C ILE A 298 -15.16 -31.56 1.53
N ASN A 299 -15.39 -32.05 2.74
CA ASN A 299 -14.40 -32.36 3.79
C ASN A 299 -13.84 -31.18 4.62
N TYR A 300 -14.45 -29.99 4.54
CA TYR A 300 -14.10 -28.89 5.45
C TYR A 300 -15.22 -28.56 6.44
N LEU A 301 -14.86 -28.42 7.72
CA LEU A 301 -15.80 -27.97 8.75
C LEU A 301 -15.89 -26.43 8.73
N LEU A 302 -17.09 -25.88 8.46
CA LEU A 302 -17.33 -24.44 8.56
C LEU A 302 -17.32 -24.00 10.02
N VAL A 303 -16.34 -23.19 10.41
CA VAL A 303 -16.18 -22.72 11.80
C VAL A 303 -16.93 -21.40 11.98
N LYS A 304 -18.10 -21.46 12.64
CA LYS A 304 -18.85 -20.26 13.09
C LYS A 304 -18.43 -19.77 14.47
N ASN A 305 -17.88 -20.66 15.29
CA ASN A 305 -17.30 -20.38 16.61
C ASN A 305 -16.07 -21.25 16.76
N VAL A 306 -14.94 -20.67 17.19
CA VAL A 306 -13.67 -21.39 17.29
C VAL A 306 -13.62 -22.35 18.48
N LYS A 307 -14.43 -22.13 19.53
CA LYS A 307 -14.41 -22.96 20.74
C LYS A 307 -14.57 -24.46 20.41
N GLY A 308 -13.65 -25.28 20.91
CA GLY A 308 -13.63 -26.73 20.67
C GLY A 308 -12.98 -27.18 19.36
N THR A 309 -12.43 -26.25 18.57
CA THR A 309 -11.69 -26.55 17.32
C THR A 309 -10.19 -26.26 17.50
N TYR A 310 -9.36 -26.83 16.62
CA TYR A 310 -7.93 -26.48 16.57
C TYR A 310 -7.67 -25.04 16.13
N VAL A 311 -8.65 -24.37 15.52
CA VAL A 311 -8.57 -22.93 15.24
C VAL A 311 -8.50 -22.14 16.54
N ASN A 312 -9.15 -22.59 17.63
CA ASN A 312 -9.03 -21.94 18.94
C ASN A 312 -7.59 -22.00 19.48
N GLU A 313 -6.91 -23.14 19.32
CA GLU A 313 -5.51 -23.31 19.74
C GLU A 313 -4.59 -22.32 19.00
N ILE A 314 -4.85 -22.08 17.71
CA ILE A 314 -4.10 -21.10 16.90
C ILE A 314 -4.37 -19.67 17.38
N VAL A 315 -5.63 -19.32 17.62
CA VAL A 315 -6.03 -17.99 18.13
C VAL A 315 -5.38 -17.70 19.47
N GLU A 316 -5.41 -18.66 20.41
CA GLU A 316 -4.76 -18.53 21.71
C GLU A 316 -3.23 -18.48 21.57
N GLY A 317 -2.64 -19.31 20.71
CA GLY A 317 -1.20 -19.29 20.44
C GLY A 317 -0.71 -17.96 19.86
N TYR A 318 -1.53 -17.28 19.06
CA TYR A 318 -1.23 -15.92 18.63
C TYR A 318 -1.29 -14.92 19.80
N LYS A 319 -2.34 -14.96 20.63
CA LYS A 319 -2.46 -14.08 21.81
C LYS A 319 -1.29 -14.24 22.80
N LEU A 320 -0.79 -15.47 22.92
CA LEU A 320 0.35 -15.82 23.77
C LEU A 320 1.72 -15.54 23.12
N GLY A 321 1.76 -15.11 21.84
CA GLY A 321 3.00 -14.81 21.14
C GLY A 321 3.84 -16.04 20.76
N ILE A 322 3.23 -17.23 20.69
CA ILE A 322 3.91 -18.49 20.36
C ILE A 322 3.64 -18.97 18.92
N LEU A 323 2.84 -18.24 18.15
CA LEU A 323 2.62 -18.49 16.72
C LEU A 323 3.78 -17.94 15.89
N ARG A 324 4.35 -18.78 15.04
CA ARG A 324 5.38 -18.45 14.05
C ARG A 324 4.85 -18.67 12.64
N PHE A 325 5.40 -17.97 11.67
CA PHE A 325 4.97 -18.00 10.28
C PHE A 325 6.16 -18.31 9.37
N GLU A 326 5.98 -19.23 8.43
CA GLU A 326 7.02 -19.61 7.45
C GLU A 326 7.46 -18.43 6.57
N SER A 327 6.58 -17.44 6.37
CA SER A 327 6.93 -16.20 5.66
C SER A 327 6.05 -15.02 6.07
N ILE A 328 6.52 -13.81 5.77
CA ILE A 328 5.78 -12.55 5.98
C ILE A 328 4.41 -12.56 5.27
N MET A 329 4.33 -13.19 4.09
CA MET A 329 3.07 -13.33 3.35
C MET A 329 2.05 -14.18 4.14
N ILE A 330 2.50 -15.31 4.69
CA ILE A 330 1.66 -16.19 5.51
C ILE A 330 1.26 -15.47 6.80
N LYS A 331 2.18 -14.74 7.43
CA LYS A 331 1.90 -13.88 8.59
C LYS A 331 0.76 -12.92 8.30
N SER A 332 0.86 -12.13 7.25
CA SER A 332 -0.18 -11.15 6.89
C SER A 332 -1.56 -11.80 6.72
N ARG A 333 -1.65 -12.90 5.97
CA ARG A 333 -2.92 -13.60 5.69
C ARG A 333 -3.50 -14.30 6.90
N VAL A 334 -2.67 -14.98 7.68
CA VAL A 334 -3.12 -15.65 8.89
C VAL A 334 -3.51 -14.62 9.96
N LEU A 335 -2.85 -13.47 10.05
CA LEU A 335 -3.30 -12.40 10.95
C LEU A 335 -4.66 -11.84 10.55
N GLU A 336 -4.87 -11.55 9.25
CA GLU A 336 -6.18 -11.15 8.71
C GLU A 336 -7.27 -12.17 9.09
N MET A 337 -6.98 -13.46 8.90
CA MET A 337 -7.84 -14.57 9.31
C MET A 337 -8.16 -14.55 10.82
N LEU A 338 -7.16 -14.31 11.67
CA LEU A 338 -7.31 -14.31 13.13
C LEU A 338 -8.11 -13.12 13.66
N THR A 339 -8.13 -11.98 12.96
CA THR A 339 -8.95 -10.81 13.35
C THR A 339 -10.44 -11.11 13.39
N LEU A 340 -10.91 -12.17 12.70
CA LEU A 340 -12.30 -12.62 12.77
C LEU A 340 -12.71 -13.11 14.17
N PHE A 341 -11.75 -13.50 15.00
CA PHE A 341 -11.98 -14.13 16.31
C PHE A 341 -11.43 -13.34 17.49
N ILE A 342 -10.55 -12.37 17.23
CA ILE A 342 -9.93 -11.53 18.24
C ILE A 342 -10.71 -10.21 18.24
N ARG A 343 -11.56 -10.03 19.26
CA ARG A 343 -12.24 -8.78 19.57
C ARG A 343 -11.59 -8.12 20.78
#